data_AF-A0A838JGE0-F1
#
_entry.id   AF-A0A838JGE0-F1
#
_cell.length_a   1.000
_cell.length_b   1.000
_cell.length_c   1.000
_cell.angle_alpha   90.00
_cell.angle_beta   90.00
_cell.angle_gamma   90.00
#
_symmetry.space_group_name_H-M   'P 1'
#
loop_
_entity.id
_entity.type
_entity.pdbx_description
1 polymer ?
#
loop_
_entity_poly.entity_id
_entity_poly.type
_entity_poly.pdbx_seq_one_letter_code
_entity_poly.pdbx_strand_id
1 'polypeptide(L)'
;MNNADYLKQKNIAADTTTYAELLEVLEGYGDNHWWASENPSTRAYYQTLDQSHSLILPYRQYISDLTLLLGREVHLYEIRMSNKESLREEVESAWEKGAVGAVGAVGAAADGSVHTR
;
A
#
# COMPACT_ATOMS: atom_id res chain seq x y z
N MET A 1 -15.21 -6.55 0.62
CA MET A 1 -15.48 -6.07 -0.75
C MET A 1 -15.13 -7.20 -1.69
N ASN A 2 -15.96 -7.55 -2.68
CA ASN A 2 -15.59 -8.57 -3.67
C ASN A 2 -14.74 -7.94 -4.80
N ASN A 3 -14.03 -8.77 -5.56
CA ASN A 3 -13.10 -8.30 -6.61
C ASN A 3 -13.81 -7.56 -7.76
N ALA A 4 -14.96 -8.05 -8.20
CA ALA A 4 -15.74 -7.44 -9.27
C ALA A 4 -16.25 -6.02 -8.89
N ASP A 5 -16.70 -5.84 -7.66
CA ASP A 5 -17.16 -4.56 -7.11
C ASP A 5 -16.00 -3.57 -7.02
N TYR A 6 -14.81 -4.01 -6.63
CA TYR A 6 -13.61 -3.18 -6.64
C TYR A 6 -13.29 -2.68 -8.06
N LEU A 7 -13.23 -3.58 -9.05
CA LEU A 7 -12.94 -3.22 -10.44
C LEU A 7 -13.99 -2.25 -11.00
N LYS A 8 -15.27 -2.50 -10.70
CA LYS A 8 -16.37 -1.59 -11.04
C LYS A 8 -16.19 -0.21 -10.40
N GLN A 9 -15.81 -0.13 -9.13
CA GLN A 9 -15.53 1.12 -8.44
C GLN A 9 -14.37 1.90 -9.08
N LYS A 10 -13.40 1.20 -9.68
CA LYS A 10 -12.29 1.81 -10.43
C LYS A 10 -12.65 2.13 -11.90
N ASN A 11 -13.93 2.03 -12.27
CA ASN A 11 -14.45 2.26 -13.62
C ASN A 11 -13.83 1.33 -14.68
N ILE A 12 -13.53 0.09 -14.30
CA ILE A 12 -13.02 -0.93 -15.20
C ILE A 12 -14.22 -1.75 -15.69
N ALA A 13 -14.48 -1.70 -17.00
CA ALA A 13 -15.65 -2.32 -17.60
C ALA A 13 -15.45 -3.84 -17.80
N ALA A 14 -16.48 -4.62 -17.48
CA ALA A 14 -16.43 -6.08 -17.42
C ALA A 14 -16.15 -6.78 -18.77
N ASP A 15 -16.35 -6.08 -19.88
CA ASP A 15 -16.13 -6.55 -21.25
C ASP A 15 -14.71 -6.29 -21.78
N THR A 16 -13.82 -5.76 -20.93
CA THR A 16 -12.44 -5.43 -21.32
C THR A 16 -11.44 -6.52 -20.94
N THR A 17 -10.38 -6.68 -21.74
CA THR A 17 -9.25 -7.56 -21.40
C THR A 17 -8.60 -7.16 -20.06
N THR A 18 -8.49 -5.85 -19.79
CA THR A 18 -7.99 -5.32 -18.51
C THR A 18 -8.82 -5.79 -17.32
N TYR A 19 -10.14 -5.90 -17.45
CA TYR A 19 -10.97 -6.47 -16.39
C TYR A 19 -10.63 -7.92 -16.13
N ALA A 20 -10.54 -8.73 -17.19
CA ALA A 20 -10.24 -10.16 -17.05
C ALA A 20 -8.86 -10.40 -16.42
N GLU A 21 -7.83 -9.69 -16.90
CA GLU A 21 -6.47 -9.78 -16.37
C GLU A 21 -6.39 -9.35 -14.90
N LEU A 22 -7.00 -8.22 -14.55
CA LEU A 22 -6.99 -7.76 -13.16
C LEU A 22 -7.82 -8.65 -12.25
N LEU A 23 -8.97 -9.16 -12.71
CA LEU A 23 -9.79 -10.06 -11.91
C LEU A 23 -9.01 -11.34 -11.56
N GLU A 24 -8.29 -11.92 -12.52
CA GLU A 24 -7.42 -13.08 -12.30
C GLU A 24 -6.32 -12.78 -11.26
N VAL A 25 -5.66 -11.63 -11.37
CA VAL A 25 -4.65 -11.20 -10.39
C VAL A 25 -5.26 -11.08 -8.99
N LEU A 26 -6.42 -10.41 -8.88
CA LEU A 26 -7.11 -10.22 -7.59
C LEU A 26 -7.55 -11.55 -6.98
N GLU A 27 -8.04 -12.49 -7.80
CA GLU A 27 -8.41 -13.84 -7.35
C GLU A 27 -7.19 -14.66 -6.89
N GLY A 28 -6.02 -14.43 -7.52
CA GLY A 28 -4.75 -15.06 -7.12
C GLY A 28 -4.31 -14.73 -5.68
N TYR A 29 -4.77 -13.60 -5.13
CA TYR A 29 -4.51 -13.23 -3.73
C TYR A 29 -5.44 -13.92 -2.71
N GLY A 30 -6.46 -14.65 -3.17
CA GLY A 30 -7.43 -15.34 -2.31
C GLY A 30 -8.14 -14.39 -1.35
N ASP A 31 -8.02 -14.64 -0.05
CA ASP A 31 -8.66 -13.81 0.98
C ASP A 31 -7.92 -12.49 1.27
N ASN A 32 -6.70 -12.30 0.74
CA ASN A 32 -5.92 -11.10 0.99
C ASN A 32 -6.30 -9.96 0.05
N HIS A 33 -7.12 -9.02 0.52
CA HIS A 33 -7.62 -7.88 -0.25
C HIS A 33 -6.90 -6.58 0.10
N TRP A 34 -5.56 -6.57 0.11
CA TRP A 34 -4.77 -5.39 0.55
C TRP A 34 -5.08 -4.11 -0.25
N TRP A 35 -5.51 -4.22 -1.51
CA TRP A 35 -5.93 -3.09 -2.35
C TRP A 35 -7.18 -2.38 -1.83
N ALA A 36 -7.96 -3.06 -0.98
CA ALA A 36 -9.14 -2.54 -0.30
C ALA A 36 -8.84 -1.93 1.07
N SER A 37 -7.58 -1.96 1.53
CA SER A 37 -7.20 -1.38 2.82
C SER A 37 -7.50 0.11 2.86
N GLU A 38 -8.01 0.60 3.99
CA GLU A 38 -8.18 2.04 4.22
C GLU A 38 -6.83 2.75 4.42
N ASN A 39 -5.80 2.02 4.83
CA ASN A 39 -4.47 2.57 5.09
C ASN A 39 -3.67 2.74 3.78
N PRO A 40 -3.34 3.98 3.36
CA PRO A 40 -2.52 4.25 2.18
C PRO A 40 -1.17 3.55 2.22
N SER A 41 -0.52 3.51 3.38
CA SER A 41 0.78 2.87 3.56
C SER A 41 0.72 1.37 3.26
N THR A 42 -0.37 0.70 3.64
CA THR A 42 -0.57 -0.73 3.34
C THR A 42 -0.70 -0.95 1.83
N ARG A 43 -1.52 -0.12 1.17
CA ARG A 43 -1.73 -0.20 -0.28
C ARG A 43 -0.43 0.07 -1.04
N ALA A 44 0.32 1.09 -0.65
CA ALA A 44 1.61 1.42 -1.27
C ALA A 44 2.59 0.26 -1.12
N TYR A 45 2.77 -0.24 0.10
CA TYR A 45 3.69 -1.34 0.41
C TYR A 45 3.42 -2.57 -0.45
N TYR A 46 2.20 -3.11 -0.41
CA TYR A 46 1.89 -4.34 -1.14
C TYR A 46 1.90 -4.14 -2.66
N GLN A 47 1.50 -2.98 -3.18
CA GLN A 47 1.62 -2.69 -4.62
C GLN A 47 3.07 -2.60 -5.09
N THR A 48 4.00 -2.09 -4.27
CA THR A 48 5.43 -2.04 -4.60
C THR A 48 6.07 -3.42 -4.58
N LEU A 49 5.65 -4.28 -3.65
CA LEU A 49 6.14 -5.66 -3.55
C LEU A 49 5.59 -6.55 -4.68
N ASP A 50 4.38 -6.26 -5.17
CA ASP A 50 3.82 -6.92 -6.35
C ASP A 50 4.47 -6.41 -7.64
N GLN A 51 5.61 -7.00 -7.94
CA GLN A 51 6.42 -6.65 -9.08
C GLN A 51 6.06 -7.41 -10.37
N SER A 52 5.29 -8.49 -10.26
CA SER A 52 5.01 -9.44 -11.34
C SER A 52 3.76 -9.12 -12.14
N HIS A 53 2.85 -8.33 -11.57
CA HIS A 53 1.55 -8.05 -12.18
C HIS A 53 1.39 -6.58 -12.58
N SER A 54 0.34 -6.33 -13.36
CA SER A 54 -0.16 -4.99 -13.63
C SER A 54 -0.57 -4.29 -12.34
N LEU A 55 -0.51 -2.95 -12.32
CA LEU A 55 -0.94 -2.17 -11.16
C LEU A 55 -2.43 -2.43 -10.86
N ILE A 56 -2.71 -2.97 -9.68
CA ILE A 56 -4.07 -3.15 -9.15
C ILE A 56 -4.66 -1.79 -8.75
N LEU A 57 -3.81 -0.92 -8.20
CA LEU A 57 -4.18 0.45 -7.86
C LEU A 57 -4.11 1.35 -9.10
N PRO A 58 -5.08 2.27 -9.29
CA PRO A 58 -4.92 3.34 -10.26
C PRO A 58 -3.63 4.11 -10.02
N TYR A 59 -2.90 4.41 -11.09
CA TYR A 59 -1.54 4.97 -11.01
C TYR A 59 -1.44 6.21 -10.10
N ARG A 60 -2.40 7.15 -10.19
CA ARG A 60 -2.43 8.35 -9.33
C ARG A 60 -2.63 8.03 -7.85
N GLN A 61 -3.46 7.02 -7.55
CA GLN A 61 -3.65 6.56 -6.17
C GLN A 61 -2.35 5.96 -5.63
N TYR A 62 -1.67 5.15 -6.43
CA TYR A 62 -0.43 4.51 -6.03
C TYR A 62 0.69 5.53 -5.73
N ILE A 63 0.88 6.55 -6.58
CA ILE A 63 1.85 7.63 -6.29
C ILE A 63 1.47 8.37 -5.00
N SER A 64 0.19 8.69 -4.81
CA SER A 64 -0.27 9.38 -3.61
C SER A 64 0.00 8.56 -2.35
N ASP A 65 -0.29 7.26 -2.40
CA ASP A 65 -0.08 6.33 -1.31
C ASP A 65 1.43 6.17 -0.99
N LEU A 66 2.28 6.08 -2.02
CA LEU A 66 3.74 6.08 -1.88
C LEU A 66 4.26 7.37 -1.25
N THR A 67 3.77 8.52 -1.71
CA THR A 67 4.17 9.84 -1.18
C THR A 67 3.87 9.94 0.31
N LEU A 68 2.73 9.39 0.75
CA LEU A 68 2.36 9.34 2.17
C LEU A 68 3.25 8.40 2.97
N LEU A 69 3.57 7.22 2.43
CA LEU A 69 4.42 6.24 3.11
C LEU A 69 5.87 6.75 3.25
N LEU A 70 6.43 7.33 2.19
CA LEU A 70 7.83 7.75 2.14
C LEU A 70 8.05 9.15 2.72
N GLY A 71 7.00 9.96 2.85
CA GLY A 71 7.11 11.35 3.32
C GLY A 71 7.84 12.27 2.33
N ARG A 72 7.92 11.89 1.05
CA ARG A 72 8.53 12.65 -0.04
C ARG A 72 7.76 12.45 -1.34
N GLU A 73 7.92 13.37 -2.29
CA GLU A 73 7.41 13.19 -3.64
C GLU A 73 8.05 11.96 -4.31
N VAL A 74 7.25 11.19 -5.04
CA VAL A 74 7.70 10.04 -5.84
C VAL A 74 7.45 10.30 -7.31
N HIS A 75 8.50 10.15 -8.11
CA HIS A 75 8.46 10.41 -9.53
C HIS A 75 8.24 9.14 -10.36
N LEU A 76 7.68 9.31 -11.56
CA LEU A 76 7.35 8.22 -12.49
C LEU A 76 8.54 7.31 -12.82
N TYR A 77 9.74 7.87 -12.96
CA TYR A 77 10.93 7.10 -13.30
C TYR A 77 11.36 6.13 -12.19
N GLU A 78 11.00 6.42 -10.93
CA GLU A 78 11.28 5.53 -9.80
C GLU A 78 10.40 4.27 -9.86
N ILE A 79 9.21 4.39 -10.45
CA ILE A 79 8.21 3.32 -10.53
C ILE A 79 8.41 2.45 -11.79
N ARG A 80 8.77 3.05 -12.93
CA ARG A 80 8.74 2.37 -14.25
C ARG A 80 10.10 2.05 -14.86
N MET A 81 11.21 2.46 -14.25
CA MET A 81 12.55 2.30 -14.82
C MET A 81 13.45 1.45 -13.91
N SER A 82 14.76 1.52 -14.14
CA SER A 82 15.83 0.80 -13.44
C SER A 82 15.92 1.05 -11.92
N ASN A 83 15.15 1.98 -11.38
CA ASN A 83 15.15 2.32 -9.95
C ASN A 83 14.12 1.55 -9.13
N LYS A 84 13.41 0.59 -9.73
CA LYS A 84 12.34 -0.18 -9.06
C LYS A 84 12.82 -0.89 -7.79
N GLU A 85 14.02 -1.47 -7.81
CA GLU A 85 14.59 -2.14 -6.62
C GLU A 85 14.93 -1.14 -5.51
N SER A 86 15.54 0.01 -5.84
CA SER A 86 15.83 1.05 -4.85
C SER A 86 14.55 1.61 -4.22
N LEU A 87 13.49 1.80 -5.00
CA LEU A 87 12.19 2.22 -4.49
C LEU A 87 11.59 1.15 -3.56
N ARG A 88 11.72 -0.13 -3.91
CA ARG A 88 11.26 -1.24 -3.08
C ARG A 88 11.96 -1.26 -1.72
N GLU A 89 13.29 -1.18 -1.70
CA GLU A 89 14.07 -1.16 -0.45
C GLU A 89 13.67 0.00 0.46
N GLU A 90 13.42 1.17 -0.12
CA GLU A 90 12.97 2.35 0.62
C GLU A 90 11.56 2.15 1.21
N VAL A 91 10.64 1.59 0.43
CA VAL A 91 9.27 1.25 0.85
C VAL A 91 9.28 0.22 1.98
N GLU A 92 10.10 -0.84 1.87
CA GLU A 92 10.29 -1.84 2.93
C GLU A 92 10.82 -1.18 4.21
N SER A 93 11.85 -0.33 4.11
CA SER A 93 12.41 0.40 5.26
C SER A 93 11.40 1.36 5.92
N ALA A 94 10.62 2.08 5.13
CA ALA A 94 9.61 3.01 5.63
C ALA A 94 8.46 2.26 6.34
N TRP A 95 8.03 1.13 5.77
CA TRP A 95 7.00 0.28 6.34
C TRP A 95 7.41 -0.27 7.71
N GLU A 96 8.64 -0.78 7.84
CA GLU A 96 9.17 -1.28 9.11
C GLU A 96 9.21 -0.19 10.19
N LYS A 97 9.67 1.02 9.84
CA LYS A 97 9.72 2.16 10.77
C LYS A 97 8.31 2.58 11.23
N GLY A 98 7.34 2.61 10.32
CA GLY A 98 5.94 2.91 10.63
C GLY A 98 5.26 1.84 11.47
N ALA A 99 5.54 0.56 11.19
CA ALA A 99 5.04 -0.58 11.97
C ALA A 99 5.60 -0.60 13.39
N VAL A 100 6.88 -0.24 13.58
CA VAL A 100 7.51 -0.12 14.91
C VAL A 100 6.96 1.09 15.69
N GLY A 101 6.63 2.19 15.00
CA GLY A 101 5.96 3.36 15.61
C GLY A 101 4.55 3.08 16.14
N ALA A 102 3.80 2.18 15.49
CA ALA A 102 2.46 1.78 15.93
C ALA A 102 2.47 0.89 17.19
N VAL A 103 3.53 0.11 17.40
CA VAL A 103 3.68 -0.75 18.60
C VAL A 103 4.21 0.04 19.81
N GLY A 104 4.98 1.11 19.60
CA GLY A 104 5.51 1.97 20.67
C GLY A 104 4.49 2.92 21.32
N ALA A 105 3.38 3.23 20.66
CA ALA A 105 2.37 4.17 21.16
C ALA A 105 1.45 3.59 22.26
N VAL A 106 1.47 2.28 22.51
CA VAL A 106 0.64 1.64 23.55
C VAL A 106 1.34 1.60 24.92
N GLY A 107 2.60 2.05 25.02
CA GLY A 107 3.41 1.93 26.24
C GLY A 107 3.58 3.20 27.10
N ALA A 108 3.09 4.37 26.66
CA ALA A 108 3.38 5.65 27.32
C ALA A 108 2.14 6.30 27.96
N ALA A 109 1.41 5.54 28.79
CA ALA A 109 0.36 6.09 29.66
C ALA A 109 0.16 5.20 30.91
N ALA A 110 1.09 5.28 31.86
CA ALA A 110 0.87 4.94 33.27
C ALA A 110 1.85 5.81 34.08
N ASP A 111 1.46 7.05 34.31
CA ASP A 111 0.91 7.52 35.59
C ASP A 111 2.04 7.93 36.54
N GLY A 112 2.29 9.24 36.52
CA GLY A 112 3.13 9.91 37.49
C GLY A 112 2.39 10.00 38.82
N SER A 113 2.79 9.15 39.78
CA SER A 113 2.51 9.43 41.18
C SER A 113 3.68 10.16 41.82
N VAL A 114 3.43 11.44 42.05
CA VAL A 114 4.07 12.32 43.01
C VAL A 114 4.22 11.62 44.36
N HIS A 115 5.42 11.63 44.94
CA HIS A 115 5.58 11.73 46.39
C HIS A 115 6.66 12.75 46.70
N THR A 116 6.20 13.91 47.14
CA THR A 116 6.99 14.92 47.83
C THR A 116 6.99 14.56 49.32
N ARG A 117 8.20 14.46 49.86
CA ARG A 117 8.63 14.49 51.28
C ARG A 117 8.07 13.47 52.26
#